data_AF-F5XW29-F1
#
_entry.id   AF-F5XW29-F1
#
_cell.length_a   1.000
_cell.length_b   1.000
_cell.length_c   1.000
_cell.angle_alpha   90.00
_cell.angle_beta   90.00
_cell.angle_gamma   90.00
#
_symmetry.space_group_name_H-M   'P 1'
#
loop_
_entity.id
_entity.type
_entity.pdbx_description
1 polymer ?
#
loop_
_entity_poly.entity_id
_entity_poly.type
_entity_poly.pdbx_seq_one_letter_code
_entity_poly.pdbx_strand_id
1 'polypeptide(L)'
;MVDLPELAQDPRFATTRDRAAHQEELKSLLEERFKVRPTEHWIAAFARAGVPHARINDYAAALSDPQVAHMDWLQAITLPSGHATRTFASPVRLDGRGFAICHRLPALGEHSAEIRRELEQPVH
;
A
#
# COMPACT_ATOMS: atom_id res chain seq x y z
N MET A 1 -10.56 -25.03 -5.15
CA MET A 1 -10.45 -23.56 -5.18
C MET A 1 -9.93 -23.08 -6.52
N VAL A 2 -8.73 -23.52 -6.95
CA VAL A 2 -8.19 -23.19 -8.29
C VAL A 2 -8.51 -24.24 -9.36
N ASP A 3 -9.31 -25.24 -9.03
CA ASP A 3 -9.73 -26.34 -9.93
C ASP A 3 -8.58 -27.01 -10.70
N LEU A 4 -7.48 -27.26 -9.99
CA LEU A 4 -6.33 -28.03 -10.45
C LEU A 4 -6.05 -29.16 -9.44
N PRO A 5 -6.95 -30.13 -9.27
CA PRO A 5 -6.79 -31.22 -8.30
C PRO A 5 -5.52 -32.06 -8.54
N GLU A 6 -5.05 -32.12 -9.78
CA GLU A 6 -3.83 -32.82 -10.20
C GLU A 6 -2.57 -32.25 -9.54
N LEU A 7 -2.52 -30.94 -9.26
CA LEU A 7 -1.36 -30.32 -8.60
C LEU A 7 -1.20 -30.80 -7.16
N ALA A 8 -2.30 -31.18 -6.49
CA ALA A 8 -2.23 -31.72 -5.14
C ALA A 8 -1.67 -33.16 -5.11
N GLN A 9 -1.73 -33.88 -6.23
CA GLN A 9 -1.24 -35.25 -6.37
C GLN A 9 0.14 -35.29 -7.04
N ASP A 10 0.59 -34.18 -7.62
CA ASP A 10 1.88 -34.08 -8.27
C ASP A 10 3.02 -34.14 -7.22
N PRO A 11 3.94 -35.12 -7.33
CA PRO A 11 5.04 -35.25 -6.39
C PRO A 11 5.94 -34.02 -6.35
N ARG A 12 5.98 -33.21 -7.42
CA ARG A 12 6.75 -31.94 -7.47
C ARG A 12 6.20 -30.87 -6.53
N PHE A 13 4.92 -30.98 -6.12
CA PHE A 13 4.24 -29.96 -5.31
C PHE A 13 3.74 -30.49 -3.95
N ALA A 14 4.05 -31.75 -3.63
CA ALA A 14 3.54 -32.44 -2.44
C ALA A 14 3.93 -31.75 -1.13
N THR A 15 5.21 -31.39 -0.97
CA THR A 15 5.69 -30.68 0.24
C THR A 15 6.02 -29.21 -0.04
N THR A 16 6.12 -28.42 1.02
CA THR A 16 6.58 -27.02 0.91
C THR A 16 7.97 -26.92 0.30
N ARG A 17 8.86 -27.88 0.59
CA ARG A 17 10.20 -27.92 0.03
C ARG A 17 10.16 -28.18 -1.47
N ASP A 18 9.34 -29.13 -1.91
CA ASP A 18 9.22 -29.48 -3.32
C ASP A 18 8.61 -28.31 -4.10
N ARG A 19 7.56 -27.66 -3.56
CA ARG A 19 7.00 -26.44 -4.14
C ARG A 19 8.02 -25.31 -4.25
N ALA A 20 8.93 -25.16 -3.29
CA ALA A 20 9.99 -24.17 -3.37
C ALA A 20 11.00 -24.50 -4.49
N ALA A 21 11.36 -25.78 -4.64
CA ALA A 21 12.25 -26.24 -5.71
C ALA A 21 11.63 -26.08 -7.11
N HIS A 22 10.31 -26.23 -7.22
CA HIS A 22 9.56 -26.14 -8.48
C HIS A 22 8.68 -24.88 -8.58
N GLN A 23 9.04 -23.80 -7.88
CA GLN A 23 8.18 -22.62 -7.72
C GLN A 23 7.84 -21.92 -9.04
N GLU A 24 8.78 -21.87 -10.00
CA GLU A 24 8.58 -21.21 -11.29
C GLU A 24 7.57 -21.97 -12.16
N GLU A 25 7.65 -23.30 -12.13
CA GLU A 25 6.72 -24.17 -12.84
C GLU A 25 5.32 -24.09 -12.21
N LEU A 26 5.24 -24.19 -10.87
CA LEU A 26 3.98 -24.04 -10.15
C LEU A 26 3.32 -22.68 -10.44
N LYS A 27 4.12 -21.61 -10.40
CA LYS A 27 3.67 -20.25 -10.73
C LYS A 27 3.08 -20.19 -12.13
N SER A 28 3.78 -20.72 -13.13
CA SER A 28 3.33 -20.69 -14.53
C SER A 28 1.97 -21.40 -14.71
N LEU A 29 1.79 -22.56 -14.09
CA LEU A 29 0.53 -23.31 -14.12
C LEU A 29 -0.62 -22.52 -13.47
N LEU A 30 -0.35 -21.90 -12.31
CA LEU A 30 -1.33 -21.06 -11.62
C LEU A 30 -1.67 -19.79 -12.41
N GLU A 31 -0.70 -19.15 -13.06
CA GLU A 31 -0.90 -17.96 -13.89
C GLU A 31 -1.84 -18.27 -15.08
N GLU A 32 -1.62 -19.37 -15.78
CA GLU A 32 -2.53 -19.79 -16.86
C GLU A 32 -3.95 -20.01 -16.34
N ARG A 33 -4.08 -20.63 -15.17
CA ARG A 33 -5.40 -20.85 -14.56
C ARG A 33 -6.06 -19.56 -14.13
N PHE A 34 -5.31 -18.60 -13.60
CA PHE A 34 -5.85 -17.31 -13.14
C PHE A 34 -6.35 -16.44 -14.30
N LYS A 35 -5.85 -16.60 -15.52
CA LYS A 35 -6.37 -15.92 -16.72
C LYS A 35 -7.82 -16.31 -17.07
N VAL A 36 -8.29 -17.47 -16.62
CA VAL A 36 -9.61 -18.03 -17.02
C VAL A 36 -10.79 -17.33 -16.32
N ARG A 37 -10.57 -16.61 -15.22
CA ARG A 37 -11.62 -15.90 -14.47
C ARG A 37 -11.14 -14.51 -14.06
N PRO A 38 -12.04 -13.53 -13.90
CA PRO A 38 -11.65 -12.19 -13.46
C PRO A 38 -11.09 -12.19 -12.03
N THR A 39 -10.31 -11.16 -11.70
CA THR A 39 -9.68 -10.99 -10.39
C THR A 39 -10.66 -11.10 -9.23
N GLU A 40 -11.85 -10.52 -9.35
CA GLU A 40 -12.91 -10.53 -8.33
C GLU A 40 -13.36 -11.96 -7.99
N HIS A 41 -13.39 -12.85 -8.97
CA HIS A 41 -13.72 -14.25 -8.75
C HIS A 41 -12.67 -14.92 -7.85
N TRP A 42 -11.39 -14.69 -8.14
CA TRP A 42 -10.28 -15.27 -7.39
C TRP A 42 -10.18 -14.72 -5.98
N ILE A 43 -10.36 -13.42 -5.80
CA ILE A 43 -10.44 -12.78 -4.47
C ILE A 43 -11.51 -13.47 -3.62
N ALA A 44 -12.73 -13.60 -4.15
CA ALA A 44 -13.82 -14.24 -3.42
C ALA A 44 -13.53 -15.74 -3.14
N ALA A 45 -12.88 -16.44 -4.06
CA ALA A 45 -12.49 -17.84 -3.89
C ALA A 45 -11.43 -18.02 -2.80
N PHE A 46 -10.38 -17.19 -2.80
CA PHE A 46 -9.31 -17.21 -1.80
C PHE A 46 -9.83 -16.81 -0.41
N ALA A 47 -10.70 -15.81 -0.33
CA ALA A 47 -11.34 -15.40 0.92
C ALA A 47 -12.12 -16.55 1.56
N ARG A 48 -12.95 -17.27 0.78
CA ARG A 48 -13.69 -18.44 1.28
C ARG A 48 -12.80 -19.59 1.76
N ALA A 49 -11.62 -19.73 1.17
CA ALA A 49 -10.66 -20.78 1.53
C ALA A 49 -9.70 -20.37 2.66
N GLY A 50 -9.79 -19.14 3.18
CA GLY A 50 -8.86 -18.63 4.19
C GLY A 50 -7.42 -18.43 3.68
N VAL A 51 -7.25 -18.31 2.37
CA VAL A 51 -5.93 -18.09 1.75
C VAL A 51 -5.62 -16.59 1.77
N PRO A 52 -4.47 -16.15 2.33
CA PRO A 52 -4.05 -14.76 2.26
C PRO A 52 -3.90 -14.30 0.81
N HIS A 53 -4.55 -13.20 0.45
CA HIS A 53 -4.56 -12.66 -0.90
C HIS A 53 -4.82 -11.16 -0.85
N ALA A 54 -4.42 -10.43 -1.89
CA ALA A 54 -4.73 -9.03 -2.06
C ALA A 54 -4.83 -8.69 -3.55
N ARG A 55 -5.70 -7.73 -3.87
CA ARG A 55 -5.73 -7.11 -5.19
C ARG A 55 -4.50 -6.20 -5.33
N ILE A 56 -3.85 -6.22 -6.49
CA ILE A 56 -2.89 -5.18 -6.85
C ILE A 56 -3.71 -4.00 -7.38
N ASN A 57 -3.74 -2.91 -6.59
CA ASN A 57 -4.46 -1.70 -6.93
C ASN A 57 -3.53 -0.72 -7.67
N ASP A 58 -4.09 0.03 -8.62
CA ASP A 58 -3.43 1.24 -9.11
C ASP A 58 -3.51 2.37 -8.06
N TYR A 59 -2.82 3.48 -8.32
CA TYR A 59 -2.80 4.60 -7.37
C TYR A 59 -4.19 5.17 -7.09
N ALA A 60 -5.07 5.29 -8.09
CA ALA A 60 -6.40 5.87 -7.90
C ALA A 60 -7.27 4.95 -7.03
N ALA A 61 -7.24 3.64 -7.29
CA ALA A 61 -7.92 2.63 -6.51
C ALA A 61 -7.36 2.55 -5.09
N ALA A 62 -6.03 2.60 -4.91
CA ALA A 62 -5.41 2.58 -3.60
C ALA A 62 -5.80 3.81 -2.76
N LEU A 63 -5.78 5.01 -3.34
CA LEU A 63 -6.11 6.26 -2.64
C LEU A 63 -7.61 6.40 -2.33
N SER A 64 -8.47 5.64 -3.02
CA SER A 64 -9.92 5.61 -2.79
C SER A 64 -10.39 4.43 -1.93
N ASP A 65 -9.45 3.62 -1.41
CA ASP A 65 -9.76 2.45 -0.60
C ASP A 65 -10.49 2.86 0.71
N PRO A 66 -11.54 2.12 1.12
CA PRO A 66 -12.27 2.39 2.37
C PRO A 66 -11.37 2.47 3.60
N GLN A 67 -10.28 1.70 3.65
CA GLN A 67 -9.32 1.74 4.75
C GLN A 67 -8.54 3.06 4.77
N VAL A 68 -8.16 3.61 3.61
CA VAL A 68 -7.49 4.91 3.52
C VAL A 68 -8.40 6.02 4.06
N ALA A 69 -9.70 5.96 3.73
CA ALA A 69 -10.69 6.88 4.26
C ALA A 69 -10.92 6.68 5.77
N HIS A 70 -11.08 5.43 6.23
CA HIS A 70 -11.28 5.10 7.65
C HIS A 70 -10.10 5.57 8.53
N MET A 71 -8.88 5.49 7.99
CA MET A 71 -7.67 5.87 8.69
C MET A 71 -7.33 7.37 8.57
N ASP A 72 -8.11 8.14 7.80
CA ASP A 72 -7.88 9.56 7.52
C ASP A 72 -6.45 9.86 7.02
N TRP A 73 -5.91 8.97 6.19
CA TRP A 73 -4.54 9.10 5.70
C TRP A 73 -4.38 10.18 4.62
N LEU A 74 -5.46 10.61 3.97
CA LEU A 74 -5.40 11.63 2.93
C LEU A 74 -6.05 12.92 3.41
N GLN A 75 -5.22 13.83 3.93
CA GLN A 75 -5.64 15.09 4.51
C GLN A 75 -5.47 16.25 3.52
N ALA A 76 -6.37 17.22 3.59
CA ALA A 76 -6.31 18.42 2.78
C ALA A 76 -5.17 19.33 3.24
N ILE A 77 -4.44 19.89 2.28
CA ILE A 77 -3.41 20.90 2.49
C ILE A 77 -3.57 22.03 1.48
N THR A 78 -3.15 23.23 1.87
CA THR A 78 -3.09 24.38 0.96
C THR A 78 -1.63 24.64 0.61
N LEU A 79 -1.33 24.65 -0.68
CA LEU A 79 0.00 25.00 -1.19
C LEU A 79 0.26 26.50 -0.98
N PRO A 80 1.53 26.97 -0.96
CA PRO A 80 1.83 28.40 -0.88
C PRO A 80 1.21 29.23 -2.01
N SER A 81 0.88 28.61 -3.15
CA SER A 81 0.18 29.23 -4.27
C SER A 81 -1.34 29.44 -4.03
N GLY A 82 -1.87 29.02 -2.88
CA GLY A 82 -3.30 29.07 -2.57
C GLY A 82 -4.11 27.87 -3.10
N HIS A 83 -3.50 26.98 -3.87
CA HIS A 83 -4.18 25.77 -4.38
C HIS A 83 -4.36 24.74 -3.28
N ALA A 84 -5.60 24.26 -3.11
CA ALA A 84 -5.91 23.13 -2.24
C ALA A 84 -5.57 21.80 -2.94
N THR A 85 -4.95 20.89 -2.20
CA THR A 85 -4.67 19.52 -2.64
C THR A 85 -4.76 18.57 -1.45
N ARG A 86 -4.57 17.27 -1.68
CA ARG A 86 -4.48 16.26 -0.61
C ARG A 86 -3.07 15.69 -0.56
N THR A 87 -2.61 15.37 0.63
CA THR A 87 -1.35 14.67 0.83
C THR A 87 -1.52 13.56 1.87
N PHE A 88 -0.54 12.67 1.93
CA PHE A 88 -0.52 11.57 2.87
C PHE A 88 -0.09 12.08 4.26
N ALA A 89 -0.95 11.87 5.26
CA ALA A 89 -0.65 12.12 6.66
C ALA A 89 0.14 10.94 7.26
N SER A 90 0.52 11.03 8.53
CA SER A 90 1.21 9.91 9.19
C SER A 90 0.32 8.67 9.21
N PRO A 91 0.81 7.49 8.78
CA PRO A 91 0.04 6.26 8.85
C PRO A 91 -0.10 5.73 10.29
N VAL A 92 0.71 6.24 11.21
CA VAL A 92 0.76 5.81 12.62
C VAL A 92 -0.39 6.43 13.40
N ARG A 93 -1.04 5.61 14.23
CA ARG A 93 -2.00 6.06 15.24
C ARG A 93 -1.50 5.69 16.63
N LEU A 94 -1.63 6.60 17.58
CA LEU A 94 -1.39 6.35 19.00
C LEU A 94 -2.71 6.52 19.75
N ASP A 95 -3.09 5.52 20.55
CA ASP A 95 -4.37 5.50 21.28
C ASP A 95 -5.59 5.77 20.39
N GLY A 96 -5.55 5.22 19.16
CA GLY A 96 -6.60 5.42 18.16
C GLY A 96 -6.62 6.82 17.53
N ARG A 97 -5.67 7.72 17.83
CA ARG A 97 -5.59 9.06 17.25
C ARG A 97 -4.48 9.13 16.20
N GLY A 98 -4.82 9.62 15.01
CA GLY A 98 -3.85 9.94 13.97
C GLY A 98 -3.20 11.30 14.21
N PHE A 99 -2.13 11.58 13.46
CA PHE A 99 -1.47 12.88 13.48
C PHE A 99 -2.01 13.74 12.34
N ALA A 100 -2.54 14.91 12.67
CA ALA A 100 -2.93 15.89 11.68
C ALA A 100 -1.69 16.57 11.08
N ILE A 101 -1.81 17.07 9.86
CA ILE A 101 -0.82 17.97 9.29
C ILE A 101 -0.91 19.30 10.04
N CYS A 102 0.06 19.54 10.93
CA CYS A 102 0.03 20.67 11.86
C CYS A 102 0.60 21.98 11.30
N HIS A 103 1.32 21.94 10.18
CA HIS A 103 2.01 23.10 9.63
C HIS A 103 1.64 23.32 8.17
N ARG A 104 1.49 24.59 7.80
CA ARG A 104 1.43 24.98 6.40
C ARG A 104 2.78 24.76 5.73
N LEU A 105 2.75 24.50 4.44
CA LEU A 105 3.95 24.44 3.63
C LEU A 105 4.59 25.84 3.58
N PRO A 106 5.91 25.95 3.80
CA PRO A 106 6.60 27.23 3.66
C PRO A 106 6.65 27.63 2.18
N ALA A 107 6.56 28.93 1.92
CA ALA A 107 6.88 29.49 0.63
C ALA A 107 8.40 29.46 0.38
N LEU A 108 8.79 29.65 -0.88
CA LEU A 108 10.20 29.72 -1.26
C LEU A 108 10.89 30.87 -0.51
N GLY A 109 11.90 30.54 0.29
CA GLY A 109 12.71 31.52 1.02
C GLY A 109 12.07 32.07 2.30
N GLU A 110 10.91 31.56 2.72
CA GLU A 110 10.13 32.11 3.84
C GLU A 110 10.91 32.20 5.15
N HIS A 111 11.62 31.14 5.52
CA HIS A 111 12.41 31.09 6.76
C HIS A 111 13.88 31.49 6.55
N SER A 112 14.27 31.94 5.36
CA SER A 112 15.69 32.19 5.07
C SER A 112 16.29 33.33 5.89
N ALA A 113 15.52 34.39 6.19
CA ALA A 113 16.02 35.51 7.00
C ALA A 113 16.14 35.15 8.50
N GLU A 114 15.21 34.33 9.00
CA GLU A 114 15.22 33.82 10.36
C GLU A 114 16.43 32.90 10.60
N ILE A 115 16.61 31.89 9.74
CA ILE A 115 17.74 30.94 9.83
C ILE A 115 19.08 31.66 9.72
N ARG A 116 19.23 32.66 8.83
CA ARG A 116 20.48 33.45 8.76
C ARG A 116 20.79 34.15 10.07
N ARG A 117 19.76 34.74 10.71
CA ARG A 117 19.93 35.41 12.00
C ARG A 117 20.33 34.43 13.11
N GLU A 118 19.76 33.23 13.13
CA GLU A 118 20.15 32.19 14.11
C GLU A 118 21.60 31.76 13.95
N LEU A 119 22.09 31.63 12.71
CA LEU A 119 23.48 31.24 12.43
C LEU A 119 24.49 32.35 12.75
N GLU A 120 24.08 33.62 12.70
CA GLU A 120 24.91 34.77 13.03
C GLU A 120 25.00 35.03 14.55
N GLN A 121 24.15 34.39 15.35
CA GLN A 121 24.24 34.46 16.81
C GLN A 121 25.36 33.54 17.31
N PRO A 122 26.27 34.03 18.18
CA PRO A 122 27.29 33.18 18.77
C PRO A 122 26.63 32.08 19.61
N VAL A 123 27.01 30.83 19.36
CA VAL A 123 26.62 29.70 20.19
C VAL A 123 27.19 29.95 21.60
N HIS A 124 26.31 30.11 22.58
CA HIS A 124 26.70 30.18 23.99
C HIS A 124 27.11 28.82 24.53
#